data_AF-D5E1J5-F1
#
_entry.id   AF-D5E1J5-F1
#
_cell.length_a   1.000
_cell.length_b   1.000
_cell.length_c   1.000
_cell.angle_alpha   90.00
_cell.angle_beta   90.00
_cell.angle_gamma   90.00
#
_symmetry.space_group_name_H-M   'P 1'
#
loop_
_entity.id
_entity.type
_entity.pdbx_description
1 polymer ?
#
loop_
_entity_poly.entity_id
_entity_poly.type
_entity_poly.pdbx_seq_one_letter_code
_entity_poly.pdbx_strand_id
1 'polypeptide(L)' 'MNQLAFIFDMDGVIVDSEPVYRIRNKDIFKKLGIEVDEDTQLNFIGGTAKRKWTILKEQFSLSPPNLENTNSLVN' A
#
# COMPACT_ATOMS: atom_id res chain seq x y z
N MET A 1 43.77 7.05 1.05
CA MET A 1 42.85 5.90 1.23
C MET A 1 41.49 6.31 0.70
N ASN A 2 40.90 5.57 -0.24
CA ASN A 2 39.50 5.79 -0.62
C ASN A 2 38.62 5.12 0.44
N GLN A 3 37.68 5.89 1.01
CA GLN A 3 36.63 5.36 1.86
C GLN A 3 35.43 4.96 1.01
N LEU A 4 34.89 3.78 1.31
CA LEU A 4 33.63 3.30 0.75
C LEU A 4 32.52 3.62 1.74
N ALA A 5 31.42 4.18 1.24
CA ALA A 5 30.21 4.42 2.00
C ALA A 5 29.05 3.66 1.35
N PHE A 6 28.17 3.14 2.19
CA PHE A 6 26.98 2.39 1.77
C PHE A 6 25.75 3.04 2.37
N ILE A 7 24.68 3.11 1.58
CA ILE A 7 23.37 3.55 2.02
C ILE A 7 22.44 2.36 1.85
N PHE A 8 21.72 2.03 2.91
CA PHE A 8 20.76 0.94 2.93
C PHE A 8 19.36 1.52 3.12
N ASP A 9 18.39 0.92 2.44
CA ASP A 9 16.99 1.13 2.74
C ASP A 9 16.61 0.43 4.06
N MET A 10 15.45 0.75 4.62
CA MET A 10 14.98 0.20 5.89
C MET A 10 14.09 -1.02 5.69
N ASP A 11 12.94 -0.83 5.03
CA ASP A 11 11.89 -1.84 4.88
C ASP A 11 12.31 -2.91 3.86
N GLY A 12 12.19 -4.18 4.22
CA GLY A 12 12.61 -5.31 3.38
C GLY A 12 14.13 -5.48 3.24
N VAL A 13 14.94 -4.60 3.83
CA VAL A 13 16.41 -4.66 3.80
C VAL A 13 17.00 -4.85 5.20
N ILE A 14 16.76 -3.90 6.11
CA ILE A 14 17.21 -4.00 7.50
C ILE A 14 16.17 -4.73 8.35
N VAL A 15 14.88 -4.54 8.05
CA VAL A 15 13.75 -5.16 8.76
C VAL A 15 12.90 -5.94 7.77
N ASP A 16 12.58 -7.19 8.08
CA ASP A 16 11.62 -8.00 7.31
C ASP A 16 10.17 -7.56 7.59
N SER A 17 9.81 -6.37 7.12
CA SER A 17 8.49 -5.76 7.30
C SER A 17 7.48 -6.20 6.22
N GLU A 18 7.93 -6.86 5.15
CA GLU A 18 7.09 -7.28 4.02
C GLU A 18 5.94 -8.24 4.39
N PRO A 19 6.13 -9.25 5.28
CA PRO A 19 5.02 -10.10 5.72
C PRO A 19 3.90 -9.31 6.40
N VAL A 20 4.27 -8.29 7.20
CA VAL A 20 3.31 -7.44 7.91
C VAL A 20 2.53 -6.57 6.93
N TYR A 21 3.21 -5.99 5.93
CA TYR A 21 2.54 -5.25 4.86
C TYR A 21 1.58 -6.11 4.04
N ARG A 22 1.96 -7.37 3.72
CA ARG A 22 1.08 -8.30 3.00
C ARG A 22 -0.20 -8.61 3.76
N ILE A 23 -0.11 -8.91 5.06
CA ILE A 23 -1.29 -9.19 5.90
C ILE A 23 -2.23 -7.98 5.91
N ARG A 24 -1.69 -6.76 6.16
CA ARG A 24 -2.50 -5.53 6.16
C ARG A 24 -3.14 -5.25 4.81
N ASN A 25 -2.39 -5.37 3.71
CA ASN A 25 -2.92 -5.12 2.38
C ASN A 25 -4.04 -6.11 2.05
N LYS A 26 -3.89 -7.39 2.40
CA LYS A 26 -4.94 -8.42 2.24
C LYS A 26 -6.23 -8.03 2.95
N ASP A 27 -6.15 -7.53 4.19
CA ASP A 27 -7.32 -7.06 4.93
C ASP A 27 -7.99 -5.85 4.26
N ILE A 28 -7.20 -4.92 3.74
CA ILE A 28 -7.70 -3.74 3.04
C ILE A 28 -8.36 -4.15 1.71
N PHE A 29 -7.73 -5.00 0.91
CA PHE A 29 -8.26 -5.48 -0.35
C PHE A 29 -9.58 -6.22 -0.16
N LYS A 30 -9.67 -7.06 0.88
CA LYS A 30 -10.92 -7.71 1.28
C LYS A 30 -12.02 -6.71 1.63
N LYS A 31 -11.71 -5.63 2.38
CA LYS A 31 -12.68 -4.57 2.71
C LYS A 31 -13.14 -3.79 1.49
N LEU A 32 -12.27 -3.63 0.50
CA LEU A 32 -12.57 -2.95 -0.76
C LEU A 32 -13.25 -3.87 -1.79
N GLY A 33 -13.33 -5.17 -1.51
CA GLY A 33 -13.88 -6.15 -2.46
C GLY A 33 -13.03 -6.34 -3.71
N ILE A 34 -11.72 -6.07 -3.63
CA ILE A 34 -10.79 -6.21 -4.76
C ILE A 34 -9.84 -7.39 -4.54
N GLU A 35 -9.41 -7.98 -5.64
CA GLU A 35 -8.37 -8.99 -5.67
C GLU A 35 -7.17 -8.45 -6.45
N VAL A 36 -6.03 -8.32 -5.77
CA VAL A 36 -4.79 -7.82 -6.36
C VAL A 36 -3.82 -8.99 -6.44
N ASP A 37 -3.31 -9.30 -7.63
CA ASP A 37 -2.38 -10.40 -7.85
C ASP A 37 -1.01 -10.13 -7.19
N GLU A 38 -0.23 -11.20 -7.00
CA GLU A 38 1.05 -11.13 -6.29
C GLU A 38 2.08 -10.28 -7.04
N ASP A 39 2.14 -10.37 -8.37
CA ASP A 39 3.09 -9.59 -9.18
C ASP A 39 2.82 -8.09 -9.05
N THR A 40 1.55 -7.69 -9.08
CA THR A 40 1.14 -6.30 -8.84
C THR A 40 1.51 -5.85 -7.43
N GLN A 41 1.35 -6.70 -6.41
CA GLN A 41 1.76 -6.36 -5.04
C GLN A 41 3.27 -6.19 -4.90
N LEU A 42 4.06 -7.08 -5.49
CA LEU A 42 5.52 -7.03 -5.49
C LEU A 42 6.05 -5.76 -6.17
N ASN A 43 5.41 -5.32 -7.25
CA ASN A 43 5.75 -4.08 -7.97
C ASN A 43 5.55 -2.80 -7.14
N PHE A 44 4.84 -2.87 -6.01
CA PHE A 44 4.64 -1.72 -5.12
C PHE A 44 5.62 -1.67 -3.93
N ILE A 45 6.41 -2.72 -3.70
CA ILE A 45 7.42 -2.75 -2.63
C ILE A 45 8.50 -1.70 -2.89
N GLY A 46 8.93 -0.98 -1.84
CA GLY A 46 9.86 0.16 -1.93
C GLY A 46 9.28 1.41 -2.62
N GLY A 47 8.02 1.35 -3.09
CA GLY A 47 7.34 2.47 -3.71
C GLY A 47 6.55 3.34 -2.72
N THR A 48 6.22 4.57 -3.14
CA THR A 48 5.37 5.44 -2.30
C THR A 48 3.93 4.92 -2.22
N ALA A 49 3.30 5.06 -1.05
CA ALA A 49 1.90 4.71 -0.87
C ALA A 49 0.96 5.46 -1.85
N LYS A 50 1.28 6.71 -2.18
CA LYS A 50 0.52 7.51 -3.16
C LYS A 50 0.51 6.85 -4.54
N ARG A 51 1.68 6.43 -5.05
CA ARG A 51 1.80 5.74 -6.34
C ARG A 51 0.96 4.46 -6.36
N LYS A 52 1.14 3.60 -5.34
CA LYS A 52 0.38 2.35 -5.18
C LYS A 52 -1.13 2.61 -5.26
N TRP A 53 -1.63 3.52 -4.44
CA TRP A 53 -3.07 3.78 -4.36
C TRP A 53 -3.64 4.51 -5.57
N THR A 54 -2.85 5.33 -6.28
CA THR A 54 -3.29 5.88 -7.57
C THR A 54 -3.56 4.76 -8.57
N ILE A 55 -2.60 3.85 -8.76
CA ILE A 55 -2.72 2.73 -9.70
C ILE A 55 -3.89 1.82 -9.33
N LEU A 56 -4.00 1.44 -8.04
CA LEU A 56 -5.10 0.59 -7.58
C LEU A 56 -6.47 1.25 -7.77
N LYS A 57 -6.60 2.55 -7.54
CA LYS A 57 -7.86 3.26 -7.77
C LYS A 57 -8.26 3.26 -9.24
N GLU A 58 -7.31 3.47 -10.14
CA GLU A 58 -7.54 3.45 -11.58
C GLU A 58 -7.91 2.04 -12.06
N GLN A 59 -7.14 1.02 -11.67
CA GLN A 59 -7.33 -0.37 -12.08
C GLN A 59 -8.67 -0.96 -11.61
N PHE A 60 -9.09 -0.64 -10.38
CA PHE A 60 -10.30 -1.19 -9.77
C PHE A 60 -11.47 -0.19 -9.73
N SER A 61 -11.34 0.97 -10.39
CA SER A 61 -12.36 2.04 -10.40
C SER A 61 -12.86 2.42 -8.99
N LEU A 62 -11.95 2.45 -8.02
CA LEU A 62 -12.29 2.73 -6.62
C LEU A 62 -12.60 4.21 -6.46
N SER A 63 -13.85 4.50 -6.08
CA SER A 63 -14.26 5.85 -5.70
C SER A 63 -13.87 6.16 -4.26
N PRO A 64 -13.51 7.40 -3.93
CA PRO A 64 -13.39 7.80 -2.53
C PRO A 64 -14.72 7.50 -1.81
N PRO A 65 -14.69 7.13 -0.52
CA PRO A 65 -15.92 6.99 0.23
C PRO A 65 -16.72 8.28 0.12
N ASN A 66 -17.99 8.18 -0.28
CA ASN A 66 -18.90 9.33 -0.32
C ASN A 66 -18.87 10.02 1.04
N LEU A 67 -18.29 11.22 1.08
CA LEU A 67 -18.25 12.07 2.28
C LEU A 67 -19.67 12.54 2.70
N GLU A 68 -20.70 12.23 1.91
CA GLU A 68 -22.08 12.62 2.18
C GLU A 68 -22.74 11.83 3.34
N ASN A 69 -22.17 10.70 3.77
CA ASN A 69 -22.77 9.86 4.82
C ASN A 69 -22.24 10.13 6.25
N THR A 70 -21.34 11.11 6.48
CA THR A 70 -20.84 11.40 7.84
C THR A 70 -21.77 12.30 8.66
N ASN A 71 -22.80 12.90 8.06
CA ASN A 71 -23.77 13.74 8.77
C ASN A 71 -24.86 12.96 9.51
N SER A 72 -24.93 11.63 9.39
CA SER A 72 -25.92 10.82 10.14
C SER A 72 -25.39 10.27 11.48
N LEU A 73 -24.15 10.55 11.84
CA LEU A 73 -23.54 10.13 13.12
C LEU A 73 -23.41 11.28 14.13
N VAL A 74 -24.00 12.43 13.82
CA VAL A 74 -24.16 13.57 14.74
C VAL A 74 -25.65 13.76 14.99
N ASN A 75 -26.24 12.83 15.74
CA ASN A 75 -27.47 13.00 16.53
C ASN A 75 -27.40 12.06 17.73
#